data_AF-A0A7S4I489-F1
#
_entry.id   AF-A0A7S4I489-F1
#
_cell.length_a   1.000
_cell.length_b   1.000
_cell.length_c   1.000
_cell.angle_alpha   90.00
_cell.angle_beta   90.00
_cell.angle_gamma   90.00
#
_symmetry.space_group_name_H-M   'P 1'
#
loop_
_entity.id
_entity.type
_entity.pdbx_description
1 polymer ?
#
loop_
_entity_poly.entity_id
_entity_poly.type
_entity_poly.pdbx_seq_one_letter_code
_entity_poly.pdbx_strand_id
1 'polypeptide(L)'
;GGGPLTKCELVQALRRGGHEIATHTYSHRGNPGADEIQSARTWLNEECGIPMEELRGFRAPYLQYSQDTFESLRDLGFLYDSSVYKRRETNGGRAHLWPYTIDECGLEAENCKFDKSVPGLHEVPMWPMYEVGSEDTVLVPMDYPGDAYAILSQNLERRYNVGQGGNRAPMGVFLHASWLHAHGEEFRRWAEDTLVKYDDVHFITNYQLLQWMSDPVPASEYSREEFCSNLEPECLPPPVSEFGCGHGTFDPDLCRCVCMPRFNGRSCMSVDAATTQIPTTQIPTTQNVTDESKCTNIRRYTLRPYDAKEKVVNDDNIYECKGWPYTYWCSLGGPYEP
;
A
#
# COMPACT_ATOMS: atom_id res chain seq x y z
N GLY A 1 -1.27 -16.03 -1.12
CA GLY A 1 -2.39 -16.34 -0.22
C GLY A 1 -1.86 -16.41 1.20
N GLY A 2 -2.65 -15.97 2.18
CA GLY A 2 -2.32 -16.01 3.60
C GLY A 2 -2.56 -17.39 4.24
N GLY A 3 -2.10 -18.45 3.57
CA GLY A 3 -2.23 -19.83 4.04
C GLY A 3 -0.89 -20.41 4.53
N PRO A 4 -0.83 -21.72 4.83
CA PRO A 4 0.25 -22.37 5.58
C PRO A 4 1.64 -22.38 4.90
N LEU A 5 1.74 -21.93 3.65
CA LEU A 5 3.02 -21.74 2.96
C LEU A 5 3.66 -20.37 3.26
N THR A 6 2.90 -19.45 3.85
CA THR A 6 3.40 -18.16 4.31
C THR A 6 4.20 -18.34 5.60
N LYS A 7 5.34 -17.65 5.68
CA LYS A 7 6.25 -17.70 6.83
C LYS A 7 5.99 -16.51 7.75
N CYS A 8 5.40 -16.75 8.91
CA CYS A 8 5.02 -15.69 9.85
C CYS A 8 6.20 -14.81 10.30
N GLU A 9 7.39 -15.40 10.43
CA GLU A 9 8.61 -14.67 10.78
C GLU A 9 8.98 -13.61 9.74
N LEU A 10 8.70 -13.86 8.45
CA LEU A 10 8.90 -12.89 7.37
C LEU A 10 7.82 -11.82 7.36
N VAL A 11 6.57 -12.20 7.64
CA VAL A 11 5.46 -11.24 7.75
C VAL A 11 5.73 -10.25 8.89
N GLN A 12 6.15 -10.73 10.05
CA GLN A 12 6.50 -9.88 11.19
C GLN A 12 7.71 -9.00 10.91
N ALA A 13 8.72 -9.52 10.20
CA ALA A 13 9.87 -8.72 9.78
C ALA A 13 9.46 -7.53 8.90
N LEU A 14 8.59 -7.76 7.91
CA LEU A 14 8.04 -6.71 7.06
C LEU A 14 7.22 -5.71 7.88
N ARG A 15 6.32 -6.20 8.74
CA ARG A 15 5.50 -5.35 9.63
C ARG A 15 6.37 -4.42 10.49
N ARG A 16 7.42 -4.94 11.13
CA ARG A 16 8.33 -4.13 11.96
C ARG A 16 9.16 -3.14 11.14
N GLY A 17 9.45 -3.45 9.88
CA GLY A 17 10.03 -2.51 8.93
C GLY A 17 9.11 -1.37 8.52
N GLY A 18 7.87 -1.31 9.03
CA GLY A 18 6.87 -0.29 8.70
C GLY A 18 6.06 -0.61 7.45
N HIS A 19 6.17 -1.83 6.90
CA HIS A 19 5.35 -2.25 5.77
C HIS A 19 3.94 -2.60 6.24
N GLU A 20 2.94 -2.24 5.43
CA GLU A 20 1.56 -2.64 5.65
C GLU A 20 1.36 -4.13 5.32
N ILE A 21 0.69 -4.85 6.22
CA ILE A 21 0.26 -6.23 5.99
C ILE A 21 -1.23 -6.26 5.63
N ALA A 22 -1.53 -6.65 4.39
CA ALA A 22 -2.89 -6.82 3.86
C ALA A 22 -3.18 -8.30 3.52
N THR A 23 -4.45 -8.62 3.28
CA THR A 23 -4.89 -10.01 3.04
C THR A 23 -5.11 -10.32 1.55
N HIS A 24 -4.91 -11.59 1.17
CA HIS A 24 -5.03 -12.06 -0.22
C HIS A 24 -5.66 -13.46 -0.32
N THR A 25 -6.76 -13.66 0.42
CA THR A 25 -7.45 -14.92 0.75
C THR A 25 -6.55 -16.01 1.36
N TYR A 26 -7.17 -17.03 1.93
CA TYR A 26 -6.43 -18.11 2.60
C TYR A 26 -5.86 -19.08 1.57
N SER A 27 -6.71 -19.58 0.66
CA SER A 27 -6.34 -20.60 -0.32
C SER A 27 -6.07 -20.07 -1.74
N HIS A 28 -5.99 -18.75 -1.91
CA HIS A 28 -5.72 -18.08 -3.19
C HIS A 28 -6.83 -18.34 -4.25
N ARG A 29 -8.10 -18.26 -3.82
CA ARG A 29 -9.28 -18.41 -4.70
C ARG A 29 -9.81 -17.06 -5.18
N GLY A 30 -10.17 -16.99 -6.46
CA GLY A 30 -10.88 -15.86 -7.04
C GLY A 30 -12.37 -15.85 -6.69
N ASN A 31 -13.03 -14.70 -6.86
CA ASN A 31 -14.40 -14.42 -6.41
C ASN A 31 -14.68 -14.91 -4.98
N PRO A 32 -13.81 -14.58 -4.00
CA PRO A 32 -13.91 -15.14 -2.67
C PRO A 32 -15.15 -14.58 -1.94
N GLY A 33 -15.79 -15.46 -1.18
CA GLY A 33 -16.80 -15.09 -0.19
C GLY A 33 -16.16 -14.78 1.17
N ALA A 34 -17.01 -14.47 2.14
CA ALA A 34 -16.60 -14.11 3.49
C ALA A 34 -15.71 -15.16 4.18
N ASP A 35 -15.89 -16.44 3.88
CA ASP A 35 -15.12 -17.55 4.47
C ASP A 35 -13.63 -17.48 4.10
N GLU A 36 -13.31 -17.35 2.81
CA GLU A 36 -11.93 -17.24 2.32
C GLU A 36 -11.25 -15.94 2.76
N ILE A 37 -12.02 -14.85 2.82
CA ILE A 37 -11.54 -13.53 3.25
C ILE A 37 -11.24 -13.55 4.75
N GLN A 38 -12.21 -13.98 5.57
CA GLN A 38 -12.05 -14.02 7.02
C GLN A 38 -10.97 -15.02 7.44
N SER A 39 -10.88 -16.18 6.80
CA SER A 39 -9.88 -17.20 7.15
C SER A 39 -8.45 -16.68 7.01
N ALA A 40 -8.15 -15.86 6.00
CA ALA A 40 -6.83 -15.25 5.85
C ALA A 40 -6.53 -14.25 6.97
N ARG A 41 -7.55 -13.43 7.32
CA ARG A 41 -7.43 -12.41 8.37
C ARG A 41 -7.24 -13.05 9.74
N THR A 42 -8.03 -14.08 10.06
CA THR A 42 -7.92 -14.89 11.28
C THR A 42 -6.56 -15.58 11.35
N TRP A 43 -6.11 -16.23 10.28
CA TRP A 43 -4.81 -16.92 10.27
C TRP A 43 -3.65 -15.96 10.52
N LEU A 44 -3.60 -14.80 9.86
CA LEU A 44 -2.54 -13.80 10.10
C LEU A 44 -2.57 -13.28 11.54
N ASN A 45 -3.75 -13.16 12.15
CA ASN A 45 -3.87 -12.71 13.53
C ASN A 45 -3.44 -13.80 14.52
N GLU A 46 -3.99 -15.00 14.41
CA GLU A 46 -3.79 -16.09 15.38
C GLU A 46 -2.42 -16.76 15.24
N GLU A 47 -1.97 -17.00 14.00
CA GLU A 47 -0.73 -17.74 13.75
C GLU A 47 0.49 -16.84 13.56
N CYS A 48 0.30 -15.67 12.93
CA CYS A 48 1.38 -14.73 12.72
C CYS A 48 1.42 -13.59 13.72
N GLY A 49 0.44 -13.45 14.62
CA GLY A 49 0.44 -12.42 15.66
C GLY A 49 0.25 -11.00 15.14
N ILE A 50 -0.35 -10.83 13.96
CA ILE A 50 -0.63 -9.49 13.40
C ILE A 50 -1.91 -8.93 14.05
N PRO A 51 -1.90 -7.75 14.67
CA PRO A 51 -3.10 -7.18 15.29
C PRO A 51 -4.26 -7.07 14.28
N MET A 52 -5.46 -7.49 14.69
CA MET A 52 -6.63 -7.56 13.81
C MET A 52 -7.00 -6.19 13.22
N GLU A 53 -6.77 -5.14 14.00
CA GLU A 53 -6.97 -3.75 13.63
C GLU A 53 -5.98 -3.25 12.58
N GLU A 54 -4.87 -3.93 12.32
CA GLU A 54 -3.91 -3.57 11.26
C GLU A 54 -4.22 -4.27 9.93
N LEU A 55 -4.95 -5.39 9.96
CA LEU A 55 -5.37 -6.14 8.78
C LEU A 55 -6.56 -5.47 8.09
N ARG A 56 -6.31 -4.28 7.51
CA ARG A 56 -7.33 -3.36 6.97
C ARG A 56 -7.54 -3.50 5.46
N GLY A 57 -6.52 -3.99 4.76
CA GLY A 57 -6.49 -4.09 3.32
C GLY A 57 -6.78 -5.48 2.79
N PHE A 58 -7.36 -5.52 1.60
CA PHE A 58 -7.61 -6.75 0.85
C PHE A 58 -7.26 -6.58 -0.63
N ARG A 59 -6.88 -7.70 -1.26
CA ARG A 59 -6.87 -7.86 -2.72
C ARG A 59 -7.38 -9.26 -3.06
N ALA A 60 -8.21 -9.38 -4.08
CA ALA A 60 -8.73 -10.64 -4.58
C ALA A 60 -7.70 -11.35 -5.48
N PRO A 61 -7.46 -12.66 -5.31
CA PRO A 61 -6.64 -13.45 -6.21
C PRO A 61 -7.08 -13.34 -7.66
N TYR A 62 -6.10 -13.27 -8.56
CA TYR A 62 -6.29 -13.13 -10.00
C TYR A 62 -7.07 -11.86 -10.42
N LEU A 63 -7.24 -10.91 -9.50
CA LEU A 63 -8.12 -9.74 -9.67
C LEU A 63 -9.55 -10.16 -10.03
N GLN A 64 -9.98 -11.32 -9.54
CA GLN A 64 -11.32 -11.85 -9.71
C GLN A 64 -12.12 -11.58 -8.45
N TYR A 65 -13.07 -10.66 -8.56
CA TYR A 65 -13.95 -10.22 -7.48
C TYR A 65 -15.39 -10.21 -7.98
N SER A 66 -16.33 -10.32 -7.05
CA SER A 66 -17.76 -10.20 -7.29
C SER A 66 -18.38 -9.16 -6.36
N GLN A 67 -19.67 -8.87 -6.55
CA GLN A 67 -20.40 -8.04 -5.59
C GLN A 67 -20.35 -8.64 -4.17
N ASP A 68 -20.49 -9.96 -4.06
CA ASP A 68 -20.44 -10.68 -2.79
C ASP A 68 -19.06 -10.53 -2.11
N THR A 69 -17.98 -10.44 -2.89
CA THR A 69 -16.64 -10.13 -2.36
C THR A 69 -16.65 -8.78 -1.63
N PHE A 70 -17.17 -7.73 -2.26
CA PHE A 70 -17.20 -6.39 -1.65
C PHE A 70 -18.18 -6.26 -0.48
N GLU A 71 -19.37 -6.88 -0.60
CA GLU A 71 -20.31 -6.96 0.52
C GLU A 71 -19.66 -7.68 1.72
N SER A 72 -18.92 -8.77 1.48
CA SER A 72 -18.18 -9.50 2.53
C SER A 72 -17.08 -8.66 3.17
N LEU A 73 -16.29 -7.91 2.37
CA LEU A 73 -15.25 -7.03 2.89
C LEU A 73 -15.81 -5.95 3.82
N ARG A 74 -16.90 -5.31 3.39
CA ARG A 74 -17.61 -4.32 4.21
C ARG A 74 -18.09 -4.96 5.52
N ASP A 75 -18.78 -6.10 5.45
CA ASP A 75 -19.36 -6.76 6.62
C ASP A 75 -18.30 -7.27 7.61
N LEU A 76 -17.11 -7.61 7.11
CA LEU A 76 -15.94 -7.98 7.90
C LEU A 76 -15.12 -6.78 8.38
N GLY A 77 -15.52 -5.54 8.04
CA GLY A 77 -14.86 -4.32 8.50
C GLY A 77 -13.47 -4.09 7.89
N PHE A 78 -13.28 -4.46 6.62
CA PHE A 78 -12.11 -4.00 5.85
C PHE A 78 -12.25 -2.52 5.50
N LEU A 79 -11.11 -1.83 5.46
CA LEU A 79 -11.07 -0.41 5.09
C LEU A 79 -11.06 -0.24 3.57
N TYR A 80 -10.31 -1.08 2.86
CA TYR A 80 -10.14 -0.95 1.43
C TYR A 80 -9.93 -2.28 0.69
N ASP A 81 -10.35 -2.28 -0.57
CA ASP A 81 -9.95 -3.24 -1.60
C ASP A 81 -8.92 -2.61 -2.56
N SER A 82 -8.13 -3.46 -3.20
CA SER A 82 -7.24 -3.07 -4.29
C SER A 82 -7.24 -4.15 -5.38
N SER A 83 -8.42 -4.50 -5.87
CA SER A 83 -8.61 -5.53 -6.89
C SER A 83 -9.16 -4.96 -8.20
N VAL A 84 -9.77 -3.78 -8.16
CA VAL A 84 -10.37 -3.17 -9.35
C VAL A 84 -9.24 -2.61 -10.20
N TYR A 85 -9.07 -3.20 -11.38
CA TYR A 85 -8.18 -2.65 -12.40
C TYR A 85 -8.99 -2.11 -13.58
N LYS A 86 -8.49 -1.02 -14.17
CA LYS A 86 -9.02 -0.47 -15.41
C LYS A 86 -8.19 -0.97 -16.58
N ARG A 87 -8.86 -1.37 -17.66
CA ARG A 87 -8.19 -1.87 -18.88
C ARG A 87 -7.51 -0.75 -19.68
N ARG A 88 -7.97 0.49 -19.53
CA ARG A 88 -7.39 1.68 -20.17
C ARG A 88 -7.81 2.93 -19.43
N GLU A 89 -6.89 3.87 -19.26
CA GLU A 89 -7.18 5.22 -18.79
C GLU A 89 -7.11 6.21 -19.94
N THR A 90 -7.81 7.34 -19.78
CA THR A 90 -7.76 8.42 -20.77
C THR A 90 -6.41 9.15 -20.70
N ASN A 91 -6.10 9.94 -21.71
CA ASN A 91 -4.91 10.81 -21.75
C ASN A 91 -3.54 10.09 -21.67
N GLY A 92 -3.45 8.86 -22.18
CA GLY A 92 -2.20 8.09 -22.22
C GLY A 92 -1.63 7.77 -20.84
N GLY A 93 -2.48 7.64 -19.81
CA GLY A 93 -2.04 7.36 -18.44
C GLY A 93 -1.48 8.57 -17.68
N ARG A 94 -1.78 9.79 -18.14
CA ARG A 94 -1.39 11.01 -17.40
C ARG A 94 -2.35 11.35 -16.27
N ALA A 95 -3.66 11.18 -16.49
CA ALA A 95 -4.70 11.50 -15.53
C ALA A 95 -5.40 10.23 -15.04
N HIS A 96 -4.79 9.56 -14.06
CA HIS A 96 -5.38 8.35 -13.45
C HIS A 96 -6.41 8.71 -12.39
N LEU A 97 -7.39 7.84 -12.14
CA LEU A 97 -8.31 8.02 -11.03
C LEU A 97 -7.57 8.02 -9.69
N TRP A 98 -7.94 8.89 -8.77
CA TRP A 98 -7.55 8.74 -7.37
C TRP A 98 -8.33 7.58 -6.73
N PRO A 99 -7.88 7.03 -5.59
CA PRO A 99 -8.71 6.15 -4.79
C PRO A 99 -10.09 6.77 -4.53
N TYR A 100 -11.11 5.93 -4.44
CA TYR A 100 -12.52 6.33 -4.33
C TYR A 100 -13.25 5.36 -3.41
N THR A 101 -14.51 5.64 -3.05
CA THR A 101 -15.30 4.65 -2.32
C THR A 101 -16.18 3.83 -3.26
N ILE A 102 -16.39 2.54 -2.99
CA ILE A 102 -17.11 1.64 -3.90
C ILE A 102 -18.58 2.04 -4.11
N ASP A 103 -19.17 2.86 -3.25
CA ASP A 103 -20.46 3.52 -3.53
C ASP A 103 -20.41 4.49 -4.72
N GLU A 104 -19.22 5.00 -5.06
CA GLU A 104 -18.96 5.89 -6.21
C GLU A 104 -18.60 5.12 -7.49
N CYS A 105 -18.60 3.78 -7.47
CA CYS A 105 -18.14 2.94 -8.58
C CYS A 105 -18.94 3.06 -9.89
N GLY A 106 -19.93 3.95 -9.96
CA GLY A 106 -20.61 4.36 -11.19
C GLY A 106 -19.87 5.40 -12.05
N LEU A 107 -18.73 5.94 -11.58
CA LEU A 107 -17.99 7.03 -12.25
C LEU A 107 -16.83 6.54 -13.15
N GLU A 108 -17.09 5.66 -14.13
CA GLU A 108 -16.17 5.32 -15.25
C GLU A 108 -15.23 4.09 -15.12
N ALA A 109 -15.34 3.25 -14.09
CA ALA A 109 -14.67 1.95 -14.10
C ALA A 109 -15.48 0.94 -14.94
N GLU A 110 -14.99 0.57 -16.14
CA GLU A 110 -15.69 -0.36 -17.06
C GLU A 110 -16.13 -1.69 -16.40
N ASN A 111 -15.43 -2.11 -15.34
CA ASN A 111 -15.64 -3.35 -14.61
C ASN A 111 -16.44 -3.20 -13.30
N CYS A 112 -16.89 -1.99 -12.94
CA CYS A 112 -17.58 -1.75 -11.68
C CYS A 112 -19.10 -1.60 -11.83
N LYS A 113 -19.69 -2.46 -12.66
CA LYS A 113 -21.14 -2.55 -12.83
C LYS A 113 -21.72 -3.47 -11.75
N PHE A 114 -21.76 -2.99 -10.52
CA PHE A 114 -22.41 -3.70 -9.41
C PHE A 114 -23.84 -3.20 -9.22
N ASP A 115 -24.75 -4.13 -8.93
CA ASP A 115 -26.17 -3.82 -8.79
C ASP A 115 -26.49 -3.14 -7.45
N LYS A 116 -25.55 -3.15 -6.50
CA LYS A 116 -25.69 -2.46 -5.21
C LYS A 116 -24.43 -1.70 -4.81
N SER A 117 -24.67 -0.56 -4.18
CA SER A 117 -23.68 0.26 -3.50
C SER A 117 -23.09 -0.47 -2.28
N VAL A 118 -21.78 -0.34 -2.07
CA VAL A 118 -21.07 -0.86 -0.88
C VAL A 118 -20.43 0.33 -0.14
N PRO A 119 -21.22 1.10 0.62
CA PRO A 119 -20.75 2.35 1.22
C PRO A 119 -19.65 2.11 2.26
N GLY A 120 -18.68 3.02 2.30
CA GLY A 120 -17.60 3.03 3.29
C GLY A 120 -16.43 2.08 3.02
N LEU A 121 -16.48 1.28 1.95
CA LEU A 121 -15.35 0.49 1.48
C LEU A 121 -14.58 1.32 0.44
N HIS A 122 -13.31 1.61 0.68
CA HIS A 122 -12.46 2.29 -0.29
C HIS A 122 -11.95 1.32 -1.35
N GLU A 123 -11.80 1.80 -2.58
CA GLU A 123 -11.03 1.13 -3.63
C GLU A 123 -9.74 1.91 -3.84
N VAL A 124 -8.60 1.21 -3.78
CA VAL A 124 -7.29 1.68 -4.24
C VAL A 124 -7.02 1.02 -5.59
N PRO A 125 -7.32 1.69 -6.71
CA PRO A 125 -7.33 1.06 -8.01
C PRO A 125 -5.99 0.47 -8.40
N MET A 126 -6.03 -0.63 -9.13
CA MET A 126 -4.87 -1.14 -9.83
C MET A 126 -4.73 -0.44 -11.18
N TRP A 127 -3.99 0.66 -11.18
CA TRP A 127 -3.79 1.47 -12.37
C TRP A 127 -2.97 0.75 -13.45
N PRO A 128 -3.38 0.86 -14.72
CA PRO A 128 -2.57 0.34 -15.82
C PRO A 128 -1.23 1.08 -15.93
N MET A 129 -0.26 0.42 -16.55
CA MET A 129 0.97 1.04 -17.04
C MET A 129 0.92 1.13 -18.55
N TYR A 130 1.78 1.96 -19.14
CA TYR A 130 1.92 2.12 -20.58
C TYR A 130 3.33 1.75 -21.02
N GLU A 131 3.43 1.12 -22.20
CA GLU A 131 4.70 0.76 -22.82
C GLU A 131 5.57 2.01 -23.08
N VAL A 132 6.89 1.86 -22.96
CA VAL A 132 7.84 2.95 -23.18
C VAL A 132 7.73 3.45 -24.61
N GLY A 133 7.55 4.76 -24.77
CA GLY A 133 7.37 5.42 -26.07
C GLY A 133 5.97 5.29 -26.68
N SER A 134 5.03 4.58 -26.05
CA SER A 134 3.67 4.39 -26.55
C SER A 134 2.64 5.20 -25.76
N GLU A 135 1.77 5.94 -26.44
CA GLU A 135 0.63 6.64 -25.83
C GLU A 135 -0.58 5.72 -25.60
N ASP A 136 -0.66 4.60 -26.33
CA ASP A 136 -1.86 3.77 -26.41
C ASP A 136 -1.64 2.32 -25.97
N THR A 137 -0.42 1.81 -26.00
CA THR A 137 -0.14 0.42 -25.59
C THR A 137 -0.20 0.32 -24.08
N VAL A 138 -1.30 -0.25 -23.59
CA VAL A 138 -1.50 -0.55 -22.17
C VAL A 138 -0.82 -1.87 -21.81
N LEU A 139 -0.06 -1.85 -20.73
CA LEU A 139 0.52 -3.02 -20.08
C LEU A 139 -0.38 -3.49 -18.94
N VAL A 140 -0.18 -4.74 -18.54
CA VAL A 140 -0.75 -5.26 -17.29
C VAL A 140 -0.32 -4.37 -16.10
N PRO A 141 -1.20 -4.14 -15.11
CA PRO A 141 -0.89 -3.27 -13.98
C PRO A 141 0.16 -3.85 -13.03
N MET A 142 0.67 -5.05 -13.30
CA MET A 142 1.61 -5.77 -12.44
C MET A 142 2.65 -6.53 -13.24
N ASP A 143 3.78 -6.88 -12.61
CA ASP A 143 4.86 -7.68 -13.21
C ASP A 143 5.26 -7.19 -14.61
N TYR A 144 5.81 -5.98 -14.65
CA TYR A 144 6.01 -5.23 -15.88
C TYR A 144 6.96 -5.97 -16.85
N PRO A 145 6.57 -6.14 -18.13
CA PRO A 145 7.42 -6.81 -19.11
C PRO A 145 8.56 -5.90 -19.59
N GLY A 146 9.73 -6.46 -19.90
CA GLY A 146 10.82 -5.69 -20.52
C GLY A 146 11.60 -4.83 -19.51
N ASP A 147 11.96 -3.61 -19.91
CA ASP A 147 12.75 -2.69 -19.08
C ASP A 147 11.87 -2.04 -18.01
N ALA A 148 11.87 -2.64 -16.82
CA ALA A 148 11.14 -2.16 -15.66
C ALA A 148 11.48 -0.72 -15.28
N TYR A 149 12.78 -0.36 -15.33
CA TYR A 149 13.23 0.98 -14.97
C TYR A 149 12.60 2.02 -15.90
N ALA A 150 12.64 1.76 -17.20
CA ALA A 150 12.09 2.69 -18.20
C ALA A 150 10.56 2.79 -18.11
N ILE A 151 9.87 1.67 -17.91
CA ILE A 151 8.41 1.64 -17.75
C ILE A 151 8.00 2.44 -16.51
N LEU A 152 8.61 2.17 -15.36
CA LEU A 152 8.28 2.85 -14.10
C LEU A 152 8.59 4.34 -14.18
N SER A 153 9.74 4.71 -14.75
CA SER A 153 10.14 6.11 -14.94
C SER A 153 9.14 6.89 -15.79
N GLN A 154 8.79 6.37 -16.98
CA GLN A 154 7.84 7.03 -17.88
C GLN A 154 6.45 7.17 -17.24
N ASN A 155 5.95 6.10 -16.61
CA ASN A 155 4.61 6.11 -16.03
C ASN A 155 4.52 7.00 -14.79
N LEU A 156 5.61 7.16 -14.02
CA LEU A 156 5.68 8.18 -12.98
C LEU A 156 5.66 9.59 -13.60
N GLU A 157 6.50 9.85 -14.59
CA GLU A 157 6.61 11.16 -15.26
C GLU A 157 5.28 11.63 -15.87
N ARG A 158 4.50 10.70 -16.45
CA ARG A 158 3.17 11.00 -17.01
C ARG A 158 2.20 11.52 -15.96
N ARG A 159 2.21 10.94 -14.76
CA ARG A 159 1.35 11.35 -13.64
C ARG A 159 1.89 12.61 -12.96
N TYR A 160 3.22 12.73 -12.87
CA TYR A 160 3.94 13.82 -12.21
C TYR A 160 3.79 15.17 -12.93
N ASN A 161 3.87 15.17 -14.27
CA ASN A 161 3.95 16.39 -15.08
C ASN A 161 2.56 17.00 -15.34
N VAL A 162 2.09 17.83 -14.41
CA VAL A 162 0.80 18.53 -14.52
C VAL A 162 0.66 19.39 -15.78
N GLY A 163 1.76 20.03 -16.22
CA GLY A 163 1.79 20.82 -17.46
C GLY A 163 1.57 20.01 -18.75
N GLN A 164 1.66 18.67 -18.68
CA GLN A 164 1.36 17.77 -19.78
C GLN A 164 0.02 17.04 -19.60
N GLY A 165 -0.79 17.42 -18.61
CA GLY A 165 -2.06 16.77 -18.28
C GLY A 165 -1.94 15.67 -17.23
N GLY A 166 -0.82 15.60 -16.50
CA GLY A 166 -0.68 14.80 -15.29
C GLY A 166 -1.57 15.32 -14.16
N ASN A 167 -2.04 14.46 -13.26
CA ASN A 167 -2.90 14.86 -12.13
C ASN A 167 -2.36 14.43 -10.76
N ARG A 168 -1.09 14.00 -10.69
CA ARG A 168 -0.43 13.52 -9.47
C ARG A 168 -1.14 12.36 -8.77
N ALA A 169 -2.06 11.66 -9.46
CA ALA A 169 -2.70 10.46 -8.92
C ALA A 169 -1.63 9.41 -8.56
N PRO A 170 -1.89 8.59 -7.52
CA PRO A 170 -0.91 7.64 -7.03
C PRO A 170 -0.46 6.68 -8.13
N MET A 171 0.82 6.31 -8.10
CA MET A 171 1.34 5.25 -8.95
C MET A 171 1.49 3.97 -8.13
N GLY A 172 0.59 3.02 -8.35
CA GLY A 172 0.72 1.68 -7.79
C GLY A 172 1.86 0.90 -8.46
N VAL A 173 2.78 0.36 -7.65
CA VAL A 173 3.79 -0.61 -8.09
C VAL A 173 3.38 -1.99 -7.57
N PHE A 174 2.77 -2.79 -8.43
CA PHE A 174 2.18 -4.09 -8.05
C PHE A 174 3.04 -5.23 -8.59
N LEU A 175 3.64 -6.03 -7.71
CA LEU A 175 4.64 -7.03 -8.08
C LEU A 175 4.41 -8.36 -7.36
N HIS A 176 4.76 -9.46 -8.02
CA HIS A 176 5.03 -10.72 -7.33
C HIS A 176 6.51 -10.82 -6.94
N ALA A 177 6.78 -11.49 -5.81
CA ALA A 177 8.16 -11.71 -5.33
C ALA A 177 9.05 -12.43 -6.36
N SER A 178 8.49 -13.32 -7.20
CA SER A 178 9.23 -13.98 -8.28
C SER A 178 9.69 -13.02 -9.37
N TRP A 179 8.88 -12.01 -9.69
CA TRP A 179 9.25 -10.97 -10.64
C TRP A 179 10.34 -10.08 -10.03
N LEU A 180 10.16 -9.68 -8.76
CA LEU A 180 11.15 -8.86 -8.06
C LEU A 180 12.50 -9.57 -7.90
N HIS A 181 12.50 -10.90 -7.73
CA HIS A 181 13.74 -11.67 -7.71
C HIS A 181 14.50 -11.60 -9.05
N ALA A 182 13.78 -11.57 -10.18
CA ALA A 182 14.37 -11.50 -11.52
C ALA A 182 14.75 -10.08 -11.96
N HIS A 183 14.09 -9.05 -11.42
CA HIS A 183 14.18 -7.65 -11.88
C HIS A 183 14.50 -6.65 -10.74
N GLY A 184 15.04 -7.16 -9.63
CA GLY A 184 15.22 -6.39 -8.40
C GLY A 184 16.27 -5.28 -8.52
N GLU A 185 17.27 -5.45 -9.38
CA GLU A 185 18.31 -4.43 -9.60
C GLU A 185 17.71 -3.21 -10.32
N GLU A 186 16.93 -3.43 -11.37
CA GLU A 186 16.25 -2.38 -12.13
C GLU A 186 15.23 -1.65 -11.26
N PHE A 187 14.45 -2.38 -10.47
CA PHE A 187 13.50 -1.79 -9.53
C PHE A 187 14.20 -0.94 -8.46
N ARG A 188 15.26 -1.47 -7.81
CA ARG A 188 16.03 -0.74 -6.80
C ARG A 188 16.62 0.54 -7.38
N ARG A 189 17.26 0.44 -8.55
CA ARG A 189 17.85 1.61 -9.22
C ARG A 189 16.79 2.65 -9.55
N TRP A 190 15.63 2.25 -10.06
CA TRP A 190 14.53 3.18 -10.32
C TRP A 190 14.04 3.89 -9.05
N ALA A 191 13.89 3.16 -7.95
CA ALA A 191 13.46 3.74 -6.68
C ALA A 191 14.49 4.74 -6.12
N GLU A 192 15.77 4.38 -6.13
CA GLU A 192 16.88 5.27 -5.70
C GLU A 192 16.97 6.53 -6.57
N ASP A 193 16.98 6.36 -7.90
CA ASP A 193 17.06 7.49 -8.84
C ASP A 193 15.83 8.41 -8.72
N THR A 194 14.65 7.83 -8.44
CA THR A 194 13.41 8.60 -8.19
C THR A 194 13.52 9.47 -6.95
N LEU A 195 14.01 8.91 -5.83
CA LEU A 195 14.19 9.66 -4.57
C LEU A 195 15.27 10.75 -4.67
N VAL A 196 16.26 10.58 -5.55
CA VAL A 196 17.27 11.62 -5.82
C VAL A 196 16.72 12.71 -6.74
N LYS A 197 15.90 12.32 -7.73
CA LYS A 197 15.38 13.23 -8.75
C LYS A 197 14.22 14.10 -8.28
N TYR A 198 13.35 13.58 -7.40
CA TYR A 198 12.14 14.25 -6.95
C TYR A 198 12.14 14.38 -5.43
N ASP A 199 12.06 15.61 -4.94
CA ASP A 199 12.01 15.95 -3.51
C ASP A 199 10.59 15.78 -2.92
N ASP A 200 9.57 15.75 -3.77
CA ASP A 200 8.14 15.66 -3.44
C ASP A 200 7.49 14.33 -3.85
N VAL A 201 8.30 13.27 -4.03
CA VAL A 201 7.82 11.90 -4.30
C VAL A 201 8.10 11.00 -3.11
N HIS A 202 7.06 10.32 -2.63
CA HIS A 202 7.12 9.46 -1.45
C HIS A 202 6.66 8.04 -1.77
N PHE A 203 7.41 7.05 -1.29
CA PHE A 203 6.96 5.65 -1.24
C PHE A 203 6.18 5.44 0.05
N ILE A 204 4.89 5.10 -0.09
CA ILE A 204 3.94 4.99 1.02
C ILE A 204 3.12 3.72 0.91
N THR A 205 2.52 3.30 2.02
CA THR A 205 1.55 2.20 2.03
C THR A 205 0.18 2.66 1.52
N ASN A 206 -0.71 1.70 1.23
CA ASN A 206 -2.07 2.04 0.83
C ASN A 206 -2.85 2.69 1.98
N TYR A 207 -2.61 2.25 3.21
CA TYR A 207 -3.19 2.89 4.38
C TYR A 207 -2.74 4.35 4.54
N GLN A 208 -1.44 4.63 4.37
CA GLN A 208 -0.91 6.00 4.43
C GLN A 208 -1.49 6.89 3.33
N LEU A 209 -1.68 6.33 2.12
CA LEU A 209 -2.36 7.02 1.02
C LEU A 209 -3.77 7.43 1.42
N LEU A 210 -4.58 6.51 1.97
CA LEU A 210 -5.94 6.80 2.40
C LEU A 210 -5.99 7.78 3.57
N GLN A 211 -5.01 7.73 4.48
CA GLN A 211 -4.88 8.72 5.55
C GLN A 211 -4.60 10.12 4.99
N TRP A 212 -3.64 10.26 4.07
CA TRP A 212 -3.36 11.55 3.43
C TRP A 212 -4.58 12.07 2.68
N MET A 213 -5.32 11.21 1.97
CA MET A 213 -6.53 11.61 1.26
C MET A 213 -7.66 12.11 2.18
N SER A 214 -7.68 11.66 3.44
CA SER A 214 -8.67 12.12 4.42
C SER A 214 -8.39 13.53 4.97
N ASP A 215 -7.14 13.98 4.95
CA ASP A 215 -6.69 15.28 5.44
C ASP A 215 -5.44 15.71 4.64
N PRO A 216 -5.62 16.11 3.36
CA PRO A 216 -4.51 16.29 2.45
C PRO A 216 -3.70 17.54 2.80
N VAL A 217 -2.39 17.35 2.96
CA VAL A 217 -1.42 18.44 3.16
C VAL A 217 -0.55 18.64 1.92
N PRO A 218 -0.08 19.87 1.64
CA PRO A 218 0.91 20.12 0.59
C PRO A 218 2.20 19.32 0.82
N ALA A 219 2.96 19.05 -0.24
CA ALA A 219 4.23 18.33 -0.15
C ALA A 219 5.23 18.96 0.83
N SER A 220 5.20 20.29 1.00
CA SER A 220 6.05 21.03 1.95
C SER A 220 5.75 20.74 3.42
N GLU A 221 4.54 20.24 3.72
CA GLU A 221 4.05 19.92 5.07
C GLU A 221 3.98 18.40 5.29
N TYR A 222 4.07 17.60 4.23
CA TYR A 222 4.08 16.15 4.35
C TYR A 222 5.38 15.66 5.01
N SER A 223 5.29 15.28 6.29
CA SER A 223 6.38 14.60 6.99
C SER A 223 6.10 13.11 7.12
N ARG A 224 7.05 12.29 6.66
CA ARG A 224 7.02 10.84 6.88
C ARG A 224 7.01 10.48 8.37
N GLU A 225 7.56 11.35 9.22
CA GLU A 225 7.67 11.13 10.67
C GLU A 225 6.32 11.30 11.39
N GLU A 226 5.41 12.12 10.86
CA GLU A 226 4.06 12.31 11.42
C GLU A 226 3.16 11.09 11.22
N PHE A 227 3.43 10.28 10.19
CA PHE A 227 2.59 9.14 9.83
C PHE A 227 3.07 7.79 10.36
N CYS A 228 4.31 7.65 10.84
CA CYS A 228 4.81 6.51 11.62
C CYS A 228 6.27 6.75 12.09
N SER A 229 6.50 6.92 13.39
CA SER A 229 7.85 6.86 13.97
C SER A 229 7.91 5.81 15.08
N ASN A 230 8.24 4.58 14.67
CA ASN A 230 8.88 3.50 15.43
C ASN A 230 9.36 2.46 14.40
N LEU A 231 10.06 2.92 13.36
CA LEU A 231 10.68 2.01 12.40
C LEU A 231 11.90 1.40 13.10
N GLU A 232 11.74 0.20 13.64
CA GLU A 232 12.91 -0.61 13.95
C GLU A 232 13.62 -0.95 12.62
N PRO A 233 14.96 -1.09 12.61
CA PRO A 233 15.67 -1.53 11.43
C PRO A 233 15.02 -2.78 10.85
N GLU A 234 14.82 -2.83 9.52
CA GLU A 234 14.26 -4.00 8.86
C GLU A 234 15.02 -5.25 9.28
N CYS A 235 14.30 -6.11 9.99
CA CYS A 235 14.87 -7.24 10.69
C CYS A 235 14.56 -8.51 9.90
N LEU A 236 15.28 -8.71 8.80
CA LEU A 236 15.08 -9.84 7.89
C LEU A 236 15.95 -11.04 8.29
N PRO A 237 15.46 -12.29 8.12
CA PRO A 237 16.31 -13.45 8.30
C PRO A 237 17.43 -13.46 7.26
N PRO A 238 18.60 -14.03 7.61
CA PRO A 238 19.68 -14.19 6.66
C PRO A 238 19.22 -15.02 5.44
N PRO A 239 19.70 -14.68 4.23
CA PRO A 239 19.26 -15.35 3.02
C PRO A 239 19.59 -16.84 3.07
N VAL A 240 18.72 -17.67 2.49
CA VAL A 240 18.86 -19.15 2.50
C VAL A 240 20.15 -19.60 1.81
N SER A 241 20.65 -18.81 0.85
CA SER A 241 21.94 -19.01 0.19
C SER A 241 23.15 -18.89 1.13
N GLU A 242 23.01 -18.21 2.26
CA GLU A 242 24.03 -18.04 3.30
C GLU A 242 23.77 -18.94 4.51
N PHE A 243 23.19 -20.12 4.28
CA PHE A 243 22.78 -21.11 5.31
C PHE A 243 21.58 -20.72 6.18
N GLY A 244 20.96 -19.55 5.97
CA GLY A 244 19.81 -19.09 6.76
C GLY A 244 20.04 -19.23 8.27
N CYS A 245 18.99 -19.49 9.04
CA CYS A 245 19.16 -19.97 10.41
C CYS A 245 19.48 -21.47 10.43
N GLY A 246 20.74 -21.80 10.10
CA GLY A 246 21.23 -23.18 10.08
C GLY A 246 21.01 -23.89 11.43
N HIS A 247 20.12 -24.89 11.45
CA HIS A 247 19.68 -25.61 12.66
C HIS A 247 18.96 -24.75 13.72
N GLY A 248 18.20 -23.75 13.28
CA GLY A 248 17.36 -22.90 14.14
C GLY A 248 16.19 -22.28 13.40
N THR A 249 15.49 -21.38 14.07
CA THR A 249 14.45 -20.50 13.49
C THR A 249 14.88 -19.06 13.67
N PHE A 250 14.55 -18.19 12.72
CA PHE A 250 14.75 -16.76 12.94
C PHE A 250 13.75 -16.28 13.98
N ASP A 251 14.24 -15.63 15.02
CA ASP A 251 13.40 -14.99 16.01
C ASP A 251 13.20 -13.52 15.57
N PRO A 252 11.99 -13.19 15.10
CA PRO A 252 11.70 -11.86 14.61
C PRO A 252 11.82 -10.81 15.72
N ASP A 253 11.50 -11.15 16.98
CA ASP A 253 11.51 -10.21 18.11
C ASP A 253 12.94 -9.96 18.63
N LEU A 254 13.82 -10.96 18.52
CA LEU A 254 15.24 -10.84 18.93
C LEU A 254 16.17 -10.40 17.80
N CYS A 255 15.65 -10.27 16.59
CA CYS A 255 16.40 -10.00 15.38
C CYS A 255 17.63 -10.88 15.16
N ARG A 256 17.50 -12.18 15.42
CA ARG A 256 18.60 -13.15 15.29
C ARG A 256 18.09 -14.56 15.11
N CYS A 257 18.97 -15.44 14.63
CA CYS A 257 18.68 -16.86 14.63
C CYS A 257 18.69 -17.43 16.05
N VAL A 258 17.61 -18.10 16.44
CA VAL A 258 17.51 -18.88 17.67
C VAL A 258 17.71 -20.36 17.33
N CYS A 259 18.79 -20.93 17.84
CA CYS A 259 19.19 -22.30 17.53
C CYS A 259 18.33 -23.30 18.32
N MET A 260 17.91 -24.39 17.68
CA MET A 260 17.21 -25.47 18.37
C MET A 260 18.18 -26.24 19.29
N PRO A 261 17.75 -26.73 20.47
CA PRO A 261 18.59 -27.53 21.34
C PRO A 261 19.01 -28.86 20.66
N ARG A 262 20.26 -28.91 20.17
CA ARG A 262 21.05 -30.08 19.72
C ARG A 262 20.45 -30.98 18.62
N PHE A 263 20.91 -30.79 17.38
CA PHE A 263 21.08 -31.91 16.43
C PHE A 263 22.56 -32.35 16.45
N ASN A 264 22.84 -33.51 17.06
CA ASN A 264 24.11 -34.26 16.94
C ASN A 264 25.43 -33.50 17.22
N GLY A 265 25.48 -32.63 18.24
CA GLY A 265 26.74 -32.04 18.72
C GLY A 265 27.44 -31.08 17.75
N ARG A 266 26.76 -30.62 16.70
CA ARG A 266 27.25 -29.54 15.83
C ARG A 266 26.87 -28.19 16.44
N SER A 267 27.84 -27.28 16.53
CA SER A 267 27.61 -25.89 16.90
C SER A 267 26.82 -25.16 15.82
N CYS A 268 25.89 -24.29 16.23
CA CYS A 268 25.15 -23.41 15.33
C CYS A 268 26.14 -22.63 14.44
N MET A 269 25.94 -22.66 13.13
CA MET A 269 26.62 -21.76 12.20
C MET A 269 25.61 -20.66 11.87
N SER A 270 25.43 -19.70 12.79
CA SER A 270 24.70 -18.48 12.47
C SER A 270 25.71 -17.46 11.94
N VAL A 271 25.47 -16.96 10.74
CA VAL A 271 25.72 -15.54 10.55
C VAL A 271 24.66 -14.86 11.41
N ASP A 272 25.06 -14.09 12.42
CA ASP A 272 24.12 -13.11 12.96
C ASP A 272 23.61 -12.33 11.76
N ALA A 273 22.32 -12.06 11.68
CA ALA A 273 21.81 -11.03 10.78
C ALA A 273 22.43 -9.73 11.31
N ALA A 274 23.71 -9.49 10.98
CA ALA A 274 24.30 -8.19 11.08
C ALA A 274 23.28 -7.33 10.38
N THR A 275 22.62 -6.45 11.15
CA THR A 275 21.74 -5.40 10.65
C THR A 275 22.29 -5.05 9.29
N THR A 276 21.58 -5.40 8.22
CA THR A 276 21.95 -4.93 6.88
C THR A 276 21.73 -3.45 6.98
N GLN A 277 22.73 -2.74 7.52
CA GLN A 277 22.80 -1.31 7.53
C GLN A 277 22.85 -1.00 6.05
N ILE A 278 21.70 -0.61 5.52
CA ILE A 278 21.64 0.17 4.30
C ILE A 278 22.74 1.22 4.48
N PRO A 279 23.72 1.34 3.56
CA PRO A 279 24.84 2.24 3.73
C PRO A 279 24.31 3.61 4.16
N THR A 280 24.63 4.01 5.39
CA THR A 280 24.08 5.21 6.05
C THR A 280 24.54 6.50 5.38
N THR A 281 25.27 6.40 4.28
CA THR A 281 25.88 7.52 3.57
C THR A 281 24.90 8.32 2.71
N GLN A 282 23.63 7.94 2.57
CA GLN A 282 22.65 8.74 1.79
C GLN A 282 21.23 8.89 2.36
N ILE A 283 20.95 8.43 3.58
CA ILE A 283 19.67 8.72 4.25
C ILE A 283 19.90 9.90 5.19
N PRO A 284 19.14 11.01 5.09
CA PRO A 284 19.21 12.10 6.06
C PRO A 284 19.06 11.53 7.47
N THR A 285 19.98 11.89 8.36
CA THR A 285 20.04 11.39 9.74
C THR A 285 18.78 11.79 10.49
N THR A 286 17.82 10.88 10.61
CA THR A 286 16.68 11.03 11.53
C THR A 286 17.17 10.72 12.95
N GLN A 287 16.94 11.64 13.88
CA GLN A 287 17.26 11.41 15.27
C GLN A 287 16.28 10.40 15.87
N ASN A 288 16.80 9.40 16.58
CA ASN A 288 16.01 8.47 17.37
C ASN A 288 15.21 9.25 18.43
N VAL A 289 13.91 9.45 18.22
CA VAL A 289 13.00 9.99 19.22
C VAL A 289 12.35 8.81 19.95
N THR A 290 12.85 8.48 21.15
CA THR A 290 12.38 7.36 21.99
C THR A 290 11.21 7.75 22.89
N ASP A 291 10.30 8.62 22.44
CA ASP A 291 9.22 9.16 23.27
C ASP A 291 7.84 8.86 22.66
N GLU A 292 7.25 7.74 23.10
CA GLU A 292 5.90 7.30 22.71
C GLU A 292 4.80 8.33 23.03
N SER A 293 5.06 9.31 23.92
CA SER A 293 4.09 10.37 24.22
C SER A 293 3.91 11.38 23.08
N LYS A 294 4.74 11.32 22.02
CA LYS A 294 4.56 12.11 20.79
C LYS A 294 3.68 11.42 19.74
N CYS A 295 3.36 10.13 19.93
CA CYS A 295 2.39 9.38 19.13
C CYS A 295 0.95 9.53 19.63
N THR A 296 0.66 10.50 20.50
CA THR A 296 -0.68 10.78 21.03
C THR A 296 -1.59 11.49 20.02
N ASN A 297 -1.04 11.90 18.87
CA ASN A 297 -1.79 12.55 17.79
C ASN A 297 -2.12 11.59 16.63
N ILE A 298 -2.20 10.27 16.87
CA ILE A 298 -3.01 9.43 15.98
C ILE A 298 -4.46 9.90 16.15
N ARG A 299 -4.88 10.85 15.30
CA ARG A 299 -6.29 11.20 15.15
C ARG A 299 -7.00 9.92 14.76
N ARG A 300 -7.68 9.30 15.72
CA ARG A 300 -8.60 8.19 15.45
C ARG A 300 -9.80 8.80 14.77
N TYR A 301 -9.79 8.82 13.45
CA TYR A 301 -10.89 9.35 12.67
C TYR A 301 -12.09 8.42 12.80
N THR A 302 -13.18 8.97 13.33
CA THR A 302 -14.51 8.40 13.15
C THR A 302 -15.08 9.08 11.91
N LEU A 303 -15.35 8.32 10.85
CA LEU A 303 -15.99 8.87 9.64
C LEU A 303 -17.32 9.52 10.04
N ARG A 304 -17.40 10.84 9.93
CA ARG A 304 -18.66 11.59 10.06
C ARG A 304 -19.09 11.98 8.64
N PRO A 305 -20.16 11.37 8.09
CA PRO A 305 -20.69 11.81 6.81
C PRO A 305 -21.24 13.25 6.93
N TYR A 306 -20.95 14.08 5.93
CA TYR A 306 -21.43 15.47 5.84
C TYR A 306 -22.50 15.58 4.75
N ASP A 307 -23.51 16.41 4.99
CA ASP A 307 -24.60 16.67 4.04
C ASP A 307 -24.24 17.80 3.04
N ALA A 308 -24.87 17.79 1.87
CA ALA A 308 -24.72 18.85 0.88
C ALA A 308 -25.12 20.22 1.49
N LYS A 309 -24.26 21.23 1.30
CA LYS A 309 -24.31 22.59 1.86
C LYS A 309 -23.99 22.70 3.35
N GLU A 310 -23.59 21.60 4.00
CA GLU A 310 -23.05 21.67 5.35
C GLU A 310 -21.77 22.52 5.34
N LYS A 311 -21.58 23.35 6.37
CA LYS A 311 -20.41 24.22 6.49
C LYS A 311 -19.51 23.71 7.58
N VAL A 312 -18.30 23.31 7.21
CA VAL A 312 -17.27 22.87 8.16
C VAL A 312 -16.23 23.98 8.32
N VAL A 313 -15.82 24.20 9.56
CA VAL A 313 -14.80 25.20 9.91
C VAL A 313 -13.51 24.48 10.20
N ASN A 314 -12.45 24.83 9.46
CA ASN A 314 -11.09 24.36 9.72
C ASN A 314 -10.14 25.57 9.65
N ASP A 315 -9.38 25.81 10.71
CA ASP A 315 -8.40 26.90 10.85
C ASP A 315 -8.87 28.24 10.24
N ASP A 316 -9.96 28.78 10.79
CA ASP A 316 -10.63 30.03 10.41
C ASP A 316 -11.24 30.10 9.00
N ASN A 317 -11.16 29.03 8.21
CA ASN A 317 -11.79 28.93 6.90
C ASN A 317 -13.12 28.16 6.98
N ILE A 318 -14.13 28.65 6.26
CA ILE A 318 -15.44 28.01 6.13
C ILE A 318 -15.48 27.27 4.79
N TYR A 319 -15.57 25.95 4.84
CA TYR A 319 -15.72 25.10 3.67
C TYR A 319 -17.18 24.71 3.54
N GLU A 320 -17.76 24.89 2.37
CA GLU A 320 -19.12 24.43 2.08
C GLU A 320 -19.04 23.08 1.37
N CYS A 321 -19.65 22.08 1.99
CA CYS A 321 -19.71 20.71 1.48
C CYS A 321 -20.61 20.69 0.26
N LYS A 322 -20.09 20.18 -0.86
CA LYS A 322 -20.83 20.19 -2.12
C LYS A 322 -21.80 19.00 -2.16
N GLY A 323 -22.91 19.18 -2.88
CA GLY A 323 -23.77 18.06 -3.23
C GLY A 323 -23.15 17.22 -4.33
N TRP A 324 -23.80 16.10 -4.66
CA TRP A 324 -23.42 15.26 -5.79
C TRP A 324 -23.10 16.12 -7.03
N PRO A 325 -21.96 15.93 -7.72
CA PRO A 325 -21.03 14.79 -7.66
C PRO A 325 -19.86 14.91 -6.65
N TYR A 326 -19.92 15.85 -5.71
CA TYR A 326 -18.85 16.12 -4.74
C TYR A 326 -19.30 15.84 -3.29
N THR A 327 -20.25 14.92 -3.13
CA THR A 327 -20.74 14.50 -1.81
C THR A 327 -19.53 14.07 -0.97
N TYR A 328 -19.47 14.48 0.30
CA TYR A 328 -18.34 14.24 1.22
C TYR A 328 -17.07 15.09 1.01
N TRP A 329 -17.07 16.01 0.03
CA TRP A 329 -16.00 16.99 -0.17
C TRP A 329 -16.48 18.42 0.12
N CYS A 330 -15.70 19.17 0.91
CA CYS A 330 -15.96 20.56 1.22
C CYS A 330 -14.80 21.42 0.68
N SER A 331 -15.12 22.45 -0.11
CA SER A 331 -14.12 23.29 -0.80
C SER A 331 -14.24 24.76 -0.39
N LEU A 332 -13.16 25.53 -0.54
CA LEU A 332 -13.16 26.99 -0.33
C LEU A 332 -14.07 27.66 -1.36
N GLY A 333 -15.11 28.35 -0.92
CA GLY A 333 -16.11 28.98 -1.79
C GLY A 333 -15.52 30.16 -2.58
N GLY A 334 -15.08 29.91 -3.82
CA GLY A 334 -14.63 30.93 -4.78
C GLY A 334 -15.39 30.84 -6.12
N PRO A 335 -15.66 31.98 -6.82
CA PRO A 335 -16.60 32.05 -7.94
C PRO A 335 -16.00 31.72 -9.34
N TYR A 336 -14.94 30.93 -9.44
CA TYR A 336 -14.34 30.58 -10.73
C TYR A 336 -13.91 29.11 -10.82
N GLU A 337 -14.76 28.30 -11.43
CA GLU A 337 -14.40 27.03 -12.09
C GLU A 337 -15.27 26.93 -13.36
N PRO A 338 -14.71 26.76 -14.58
CA PRO A 338 -15.43 26.06 -15.64
C PRO A 338 -15.55 24.56 -15.34
#